data_AF-A0A524IFD5-F1
#
_entry.id   AF-A0A524IFD5-F1
#
_cell.length_a   1.000
_cell.length_b   1.000
_cell.length_c   1.000
_cell.angle_alpha   90.00
_cell.angle_beta   90.00
_cell.angle_gamma   90.00
#
_symmetry.space_group_name_H-M   'P 1'
#
loop_
_entity.id
_entity.type
_entity.pdbx_description
1 polymer ?
#
loop_
_entity_poly.entity_id
_entity_poly.type
_entity_poly.pdbx_seq_one_letter_code
_entity_poly.pdbx_strand_id
1 'polypeptide(L)' 'FQDSANQRVNGTAKVKLFKGKAGVVALESPYSLFNANLATFNKDASFNQNASAGFIEIYNLAQKTYRRLSS' A
#
# COMPACT_ATOMS: atom_id res chain seq x y z
N PHE A 1 -18.22 9.31 -10.56
CA PHE A 1 -17.29 8.31 -9.99
C PHE A 1 -15.88 8.46 -10.56
N GLN A 2 -15.70 8.42 -11.89
CA GLN A 2 -14.39 8.59 -12.52
C GLN A 2 -13.73 9.92 -12.15
N ASP A 3 -14.47 11.02 -12.26
CA ASP A 3 -13.95 12.36 -11.98
C ASP A 3 -13.59 12.55 -10.51
N SER A 4 -14.41 12.00 -9.60
CA SER A 4 -14.14 12.02 -8.16
C SER A 4 -12.92 11.19 -7.78
N ALA A 5 -12.72 10.02 -8.40
CA ALA A 5 -11.58 9.16 -8.14
C ALA A 5 -10.26 9.78 -8.63
N ASN A 6 -10.32 10.55 -9.72
CA ASN A 6 -9.13 11.12 -10.37
C ASN A 6 -8.67 12.47 -9.79
N GLN A 7 -9.38 13.04 -8.81
CA GLN A 7 -9.09 14.38 -8.27
C GLN A 7 -7.66 14.57 -7.75
N ARG A 8 -7.01 13.48 -7.30
CA ARG A 8 -5.64 13.51 -6.77
C ARG A 8 -4.64 12.74 -7.63
N VAL A 9 -5.05 12.29 -8.82
CA VAL A 9 -4.20 11.56 -9.76
C VAL A 9 -3.40 12.57 -10.58
N ASN A 10 -2.42 13.20 -9.93
CA ASN A 10 -1.54 14.19 -10.55
C ASN A 10 -0.10 13.96 -10.09
N GLY A 11 0.84 13.87 -11.03
CA GLY A 11 2.25 13.62 -10.77
C GLY A 11 3.04 13.32 -12.05
N THR A 12 4.32 13.05 -11.88
CA THR A 12 5.26 12.75 -12.97
C THR A 12 5.67 11.28 -12.93
N ALA A 13 5.54 10.60 -14.06
CA ALA A 13 6.05 9.23 -14.24
C ALA A 13 7.29 9.25 -15.14
N LYS A 14 8.41 8.71 -14.62
CA LYS A 14 9.61 8.50 -15.42
C LYS A 14 9.54 7.12 -16.05
N VAL A 15 9.69 7.06 -17.37
CA VAL A 15 9.55 5.81 -18.14
C VAL A 15 10.86 5.52 -18.88
N LYS A 16 11.30 4.26 -18.85
CA LYS A 16 12.38 3.74 -19.68
C LYS A 16 11.79 3.01 -20.87
N LEU A 17 12.22 3.40 -22.06
CA LEU A 17 11.85 2.74 -23.31
C LEU A 17 12.99 1.83 -23.76
N PHE A 18 12.69 0.56 -24.02
CA PHE A 18 13.68 -0.40 -24.50
C PHE A 18 13.04 -1.48 -25.39
N LYS A 19 13.57 -1.65 -26.61
CA LYS A 19 13.12 -2.66 -27.59
C LYS A 19 11.59 -2.74 -27.73
N GLY A 20 10.93 -1.59 -27.88
CA GLY A 20 9.47 -1.49 -28.02
C GLY A 20 8.67 -1.66 -26.72
N LYS A 21 9.32 -1.75 -25.55
CA LYS A 21 8.65 -1.80 -24.25
C LYS A 21 8.83 -0.50 -23.49
N ALA A 22 7.77 -0.06 -22.82
CA ALA A 22 7.77 1.06 -21.88
C ALA A 22 7.64 0.53 -20.45
N GLY A 23 8.60 0.84 -19.58
CA GLY A 23 8.57 0.48 -18.17
C GLY A 23 8.69 1.71 -17.28
N VAL A 24 7.83 1.83 -16.27
CA VAL A 24 7.93 2.90 -15.27
C VAL A 24 9.11 2.63 -14.35
N VAL A 25 9.96 3.63 -14.15
CA VAL A 25 11.17 3.51 -13.30
C VAL A 25 11.14 4.42 -12.09
N ALA A 26 10.34 5.48 -12.10
CA ALA A 26 10.12 6.35 -10.94
C ALA A 26 8.77 7.05 -11.05
N LEU A 27 8.21 7.42 -9.89
CA LEU A 27 6.96 8.14 -9.74
C LEU A 27 7.17 9.25 -8.72
N GLU A 28 6.65 10.44 -9.01
CA GLU A 28 6.64 11.57 -8.10
C GLU A 28 5.27 12.24 -8.14
N SER A 29 4.68 12.53 -6.98
CA SER A 29 3.38 13.17 -6.89
C SER A 29 3.28 14.00 -5.61
N PRO A 30 2.76 15.24 -5.67
CA PRO A 30 2.46 16.03 -4.47
C PRO A 30 1.32 15.43 -3.64
N TYR A 31 0.52 14.52 -4.20
CA TYR A 31 -0.55 13.80 -3.53
C TYR A 31 -0.21 12.33 -3.26
N SER A 32 1.09 12.00 -3.26
CA SER A 32 1.55 10.64 -3.02
C SER A 32 1.05 10.14 -1.66
N LEU A 33 0.36 8.99 -1.67
CA LEU A 33 0.01 8.26 -0.44
C LEU A 33 1.21 7.46 0.10
N PHE A 34 2.29 7.37 -0.67
CA PHE A 34 3.51 6.72 -0.23
C PHE A 34 4.24 7.62 0.80
N ASN A 35 4.39 7.10 2.01
CA ASN A 35 5.19 7.71 3.06
C ASN A 35 6.40 6.83 3.35
N ALA A 36 7.59 7.30 2.97
CA ALA A 36 8.84 6.55 3.13
C ALA A 36 9.13 6.17 4.59
N ASN A 37 8.73 7.02 5.55
CA ASN A 37 8.93 6.76 6.97
C ASN A 37 8.01 5.65 7.50
N LEU A 38 6.88 5.38 6.85
CA LEU A 38 6.02 4.24 7.18
C LEU A 38 6.49 2.95 6.50
N ALA A 39 7.15 3.06 5.35
CA ALA A 39 7.55 1.93 4.51
C ALA A 39 8.97 1.41 4.80
N THR A 40 9.82 2.21 5.45
CA THR A 40 11.18 1.82 5.80
C THR A 40 11.21 0.86 6.99
N PHE A 41 12.26 0.03 7.06
CA PHE A 41 12.58 -0.80 8.22
C PHE A 41 13.40 -0.07 9.29
N ASN A 42 13.68 1.22 9.08
CA ASN A 42 14.35 2.03 10.09
C ASN A 42 13.49 2.09 11.36
N LYS A 43 14.15 2.14 12.52
CA LYS A 43 13.49 2.33 13.83
C LYS A 43 12.97 3.76 13.96
N ASP A 44 12.00 4.13 13.14
CA ASP A 44 11.30 5.41 13.26
C ASP A 44 9.93 5.19 13.93
N ALA A 45 9.53 6.15 14.77
CA ALA A 45 8.30 6.11 15.57
C ALA A 45 7.01 6.30 14.74
N SER A 46 7.13 6.39 13.42
CA SER A 46 6.05 6.61 12.46
C SER A 46 5.08 5.43 12.36
N PHE A 47 5.56 4.19 12.52
CA PHE A 47 4.73 2.98 12.46
C PHE A 47 4.63 2.27 13.82
N ASN A 48 3.43 2.18 14.38
CA ASN A 48 3.19 1.49 15.65
C ASN A 48 3.05 -0.02 15.45
N GLN A 49 4.17 -0.74 15.50
CA GLN A 49 4.23 -2.21 15.36
C GLN A 49 3.44 -2.95 16.45
N ASN A 50 3.22 -2.35 17.63
CA ASN A 50 2.49 -3.00 18.72
C ASN A 50 1.01 -3.25 18.37
N ALA A 51 0.44 -2.46 17.46
CA ALA A 51 -0.94 -2.64 17.01
C ALA A 51 -1.13 -3.84 16.06
N SER A 52 -0.05 -4.36 15.46
CA SER A 52 -0.13 -5.38 14.42
C SER A 52 -0.70 -6.71 14.91
N ALA A 53 -0.34 -7.17 16.11
CA ALA A 53 -0.82 -8.44 16.65
C ALA A 53 -2.34 -8.45 16.84
N GLY A 54 -2.90 -7.37 17.42
CA GLY A 54 -4.34 -7.23 17.60
C GLY A 54 -5.10 -7.13 16.28
N PHE A 55 -4.56 -6.38 15.31
CA PHE A 55 -5.13 -6.31 13.96
C PHE A 55 -5.19 -7.69 13.29
N ILE A 56 -4.09 -8.45 13.30
CA ILE A 56 -4.02 -9.78 12.68
C ILE A 56 -5.05 -10.73 13.30
N GLU A 57 -5.24 -10.69 14.62
CA GLU A 57 -6.21 -11.54 15.30
C GLU A 57 -7.64 -11.24 14.85
N ILE A 58 -8.04 -9.96 14.88
CA ILE A 58 -9.39 -9.54 14.52
C ILE A 58 -9.65 -9.75 13.02
N TYR A 59 -8.70 -9.40 12.16
CA TYR A 59 -8.85 -9.51 10.70
C TYR A 59 -9.06 -10.96 10.25
N ASN A 60 -8.38 -11.91 10.89
CA ASN A 60 -8.48 -13.33 10.55
C ASN A 60 -9.60 -14.08 11.32
N LEU A 61 -10.25 -13.42 12.28
CA LEU A 61 -11.21 -14.06 13.18
C LEU A 61 -12.33 -14.79 12.44
N ALA A 62 -12.92 -14.16 11.42
CA ALA A 62 -14.00 -14.77 10.63
C ALA A 62 -13.55 -16.06 9.93
N GLN A 63 -12.34 -16.07 9.37
CA GLN A 63 -11.78 -17.26 8.70
C GLN A 63 -11.48 -18.38 9.69
N LYS A 64 -10.93 -18.06 10.87
CA LYS A 64 -10.69 -19.04 11.95
C LYS A 64 -12.01 -19.67 12.43
N THR A 65 -13.06 -18.85 12.61
CA THR A 65 -14.38 -19.33 13.01
C THR A 65 -14.99 -20.25 11.96
N TYR A 66 -14.94 -19.86 10.68
CA TYR A 66 -15.41 -20.72 9.59
C TYR A 66 -14.66 -22.06 9.57
N ARG A 67 -13.32 -22.04 9.68
CA ARG A 67 -12.50 -23.26 9.70
C ARG A 67 -12.86 -24.20 10.87
N ARG A 68 -13.22 -23.65 12.03
CA ARG A 68 -13.62 -24.43 13.21
C ARG A 68 -14.99 -25.08 13.04
N LEU A 69 -15.89 -24.47 12.27
CA LEU A 69 -17.21 -25.01 11.98
C LEU A 69 -17.19 -26.05 10.85
N SER A 70 -16.18 -26.00 9.97
CA SER A 70 -16.02 -26.93 8.85
C SER A 70 -15.06 -28.11 9.13
N SER A 71 -14.48 -28.18 10.33
CA SER A 71 -13.72 -29.31 10.87
C SER A 71 -14.55 -30.11 11.85
#